data_AF-A0A940A305-F1
#
_entry.id   AF-A0A940A305-F1
#
_cell.length_a   1.000
_cell.length_b   1.000
_cell.length_c   1.000
_cell.angle_alpha   90.00
_cell.angle_beta   90.00
_cell.angle_gamma   90.00
#
_symmetry.space_group_name_H-M   'P 1'
#
loop_
_entity.id
_entity.type
_entity.pdbx_description
1 polymer ?
#
loop_
_entity_poly.entity_id
_entity_poly.type
_entity_poly.pdbx_seq_one_letter_code
_entity_poly.pdbx_strand_id
1 'polypeptide(L)'
;MGHKRRKKKIKGSTIVKVIVATLLIAAILVGAVIILKDRVKTQFAKDNSSSIKTATVESGSISTTVYGSGRLSDDDVKTQEIPDGVTLDEVKVAVGDSVKKGDVIASVDLSTVLSAMADVQSDIEDIDKKIKDASDEEIEDKITSQVAGRIKKIYAQKGDDISSVMSNNGALLLISMDGYMAVDIEAASLEAGDKVKVTASNDKTYTGQVEKKTGNTVTILITDKGPKFEDEVTVKTNDGDEIGKGKLYIHDQLSVVGYAGTVKSVSVEENEKIKADKTLFKLKDTSYTANYEQYLSDRRDLEDDLLELTAIYRDGALLSEYEGIVKTVPDTDDSSSSSEEAVTVFEVRPDETMTVDVSIDETDILSLSVGQKADVTITSIEDETFEGVITEIDKSGESSSGVTSYTASVQIDKKEGMLAGMSATASITIKSVENALIIPLDALKQTSSTAYVYTSYDEENESFGGMTEVETGISNSSYIEITSGLSEGDTVYYKETETTSFSGRGGFGDGSGFPGGSFPGGGDFPGGNFPGGGSSSGGFPGGGSFPGGSSGKGGS
;
A
#
# COMPACT_ATOMS: atom_id res chain seq x y z
N MET A 1 22.05 106.56 22.97
CA MET A 1 21.07 107.20 23.87
C MET A 1 20.98 106.34 25.12
N GLY A 2 21.41 106.86 26.26
CA GLY A 2 21.61 106.04 27.47
C GLY A 2 20.31 105.71 28.20
N HIS A 3 20.34 104.65 29.01
CA HIS A 3 19.58 104.63 30.26
C HIS A 3 20.35 103.93 31.39
N LYS A 4 20.34 104.64 32.51
CA LYS A 4 21.08 104.44 33.75
C LYS A 4 20.73 103.11 34.46
N ARG A 5 21.78 102.57 35.09
CA ARG A 5 21.80 101.51 36.11
C ARG A 5 20.78 101.72 37.23
N ARG A 6 20.23 100.60 37.76
CA ARG A 6 19.93 100.43 39.19
C ARG A 6 20.25 99.00 39.64
N LYS A 7 21.30 98.85 40.46
CA LYS A 7 21.58 97.64 41.25
C LYS A 7 20.67 97.63 42.48
N LYS A 8 19.97 96.52 42.75
CA LYS A 8 19.20 96.29 43.98
C LYS A 8 19.87 95.15 44.76
N LYS A 9 20.43 95.45 45.94
CA LYS A 9 20.98 94.45 46.87
C LYS A 9 19.81 93.62 47.43
N ILE A 10 19.86 92.29 47.31
CA ILE A 10 18.90 91.37 47.92
C ILE A 10 19.50 90.86 49.24
N LYS A 11 18.71 90.93 50.32
CA LYS A 11 19.08 90.62 51.71
C LYS A 11 19.29 89.10 51.91
N GLY A 12 20.30 88.73 52.69
CA GLY A 12 20.75 87.34 52.92
C GLY A 12 19.80 86.39 53.66
N SER A 13 18.56 86.77 54.01
CA SER A 13 17.62 85.88 54.70
C SER A 13 16.80 84.98 53.76
N THR A 14 16.74 85.28 52.46
CA THR A 14 16.01 84.48 51.48
C THR A 14 16.82 83.29 50.97
N ILE A 15 18.15 83.40 50.94
CA ILE A 15 19.05 82.32 50.49
C ILE A 15 19.05 81.15 51.48
N VAL A 16 19.04 81.43 52.79
CA VAL A 16 19.05 80.38 53.83
C VAL A 16 17.77 79.55 53.80
N LYS A 17 16.60 80.16 53.55
CA LYS A 17 15.32 79.42 53.48
C LYS A 17 15.24 78.51 52.25
N VAL A 18 15.83 78.93 51.12
CA VAL A 18 15.89 78.09 49.91
C VAL A 18 16.83 76.91 50.12
N ILE A 19 17.99 77.11 50.76
CA ILE A 19 18.94 76.02 51.05
C ILE A 19 18.34 74.98 52.00
N VAL A 20 17.63 75.40 53.05
CA VAL A 20 16.97 74.46 54.00
C VAL A 20 15.82 73.71 53.31
N ALA A 21 15.05 74.36 52.44
CA ALA A 21 14.00 73.69 51.68
C ALA A 21 14.57 72.66 50.68
N THR A 22 15.68 72.99 50.00
CA THR A 22 16.34 72.04 49.08
C THR A 22 16.96 70.85 49.80
N LEU A 23 17.49 71.03 51.02
CA LEU A 23 18.03 69.93 51.82
C LEU A 23 16.94 68.99 52.35
N LEU A 24 15.78 69.52 52.74
CA LEU A 24 14.63 68.70 53.14
C LEU A 24 14.05 67.89 51.97
N ILE A 25 13.96 68.48 50.78
CA ILE A 25 13.51 67.77 49.57
C ILE A 25 14.51 66.68 49.18
N ALA A 26 15.83 66.95 49.27
CA ALA A 26 16.86 65.95 49.02
C ALA A 26 16.80 64.78 50.02
N ALA A 27 16.55 65.04 51.30
CA ALA A 27 16.40 63.98 52.32
C ALA A 27 15.17 63.11 52.08
N ILE A 28 14.04 63.71 51.67
CA ILE A 28 12.81 62.97 51.32
C ILE A 28 13.02 62.13 50.06
N LEU A 29 13.75 62.63 49.06
CA LEU A 29 14.07 61.88 47.84
C LEU A 29 15.03 60.71 48.12
N VAL A 30 16.01 60.87 49.01
CA VAL A 30 16.91 59.76 49.40
C VAL A 30 16.15 58.70 50.19
N GLY A 31 15.27 59.10 51.13
CA GLY A 31 14.39 58.17 51.84
C GLY A 31 13.45 57.42 50.91
N ALA A 32 12.86 58.11 49.93
CA ALA A 32 12.02 57.50 48.90
C ALA A 32 12.80 56.52 48.02
N VAL A 33 14.04 56.83 47.63
CA VAL A 33 14.90 55.95 46.83
C VAL A 33 15.35 54.71 47.61
N ILE A 34 15.58 54.81 48.92
CA ILE A 34 15.91 53.66 49.76
C ILE A 34 14.69 52.75 49.92
N ILE A 35 13.50 53.32 50.19
CA ILE A 35 12.25 52.57 50.27
C ILE A 35 11.88 51.95 48.91
N LEU A 36 12.17 52.65 47.80
CA LEU A 36 11.98 52.11 46.45
C LEU A 36 12.98 51.00 46.15
N LYS A 37 14.25 51.12 46.58
CA LYS A 37 15.26 50.06 46.40
C LYS A 37 14.93 48.81 47.20
N ASP A 38 14.45 48.94 48.43
CA ASP A 38 13.99 47.79 49.21
C ASP A 38 12.72 47.18 48.60
N ARG A 39 11.75 47.99 48.15
CA ARG A 39 10.57 47.50 47.42
C ARG A 39 10.91 46.82 46.10
N VAL A 40 11.86 47.36 45.35
CA VAL A 40 12.36 46.81 44.07
C VAL A 40 13.14 45.51 44.33
N LYS A 41 13.93 45.39 45.40
CA LYS A 41 14.54 44.09 45.76
C LYS A 41 13.49 43.04 46.14
N THR A 42 12.41 43.41 46.83
CA THR A 42 11.32 42.48 47.15
C THR A 42 10.30 42.25 46.01
N GLN A 43 10.20 43.14 45.01
CA GLN A 43 9.33 42.96 43.84
C GLN A 43 10.03 42.33 42.64
N PHE A 44 11.34 42.50 42.46
CA PHE A 44 12.11 41.85 41.39
C PHE A 44 12.69 40.48 41.79
N ALA A 45 12.54 40.07 43.06
CA ALA A 45 12.77 38.69 43.48
C ALA A 45 11.52 37.80 43.33
N LYS A 46 10.41 38.31 42.76
CA LYS A 46 9.13 37.58 42.68
C LYS A 46 8.62 37.25 41.28
N ASP A 47 9.25 37.73 40.21
CA ASP A 47 8.80 37.49 38.82
C ASP A 47 9.83 36.73 37.96
N ASN A 48 10.54 35.78 38.56
CA ASN A 48 11.28 34.75 37.83
C ASN A 48 11.18 33.39 38.54
N SER A 49 10.04 33.08 39.14
CA SER A 49 9.73 31.70 39.47
C SER A 49 9.23 31.03 38.18
N SER A 50 10.11 30.32 37.49
CA SER A 50 9.67 29.20 36.66
C SER A 50 8.93 28.26 37.61
N SER A 51 7.60 28.40 37.69
CA SER A 51 6.78 27.62 38.60
C SER A 51 6.86 26.17 38.15
N ILE A 52 7.46 25.33 38.96
CA ILE A 52 7.55 23.91 38.68
C ILE A 52 6.15 23.33 38.78
N LYS A 53 5.77 22.61 37.74
CA LYS A 53 4.51 21.92 37.64
C LYS A 53 4.70 20.47 38.02
N THR A 54 3.64 19.90 38.58
CA THR A 54 3.54 18.48 38.90
C THR A 54 2.45 17.87 38.05
N ALA A 55 2.68 16.69 37.49
CA ALA A 55 1.65 15.86 36.88
C ALA A 55 1.66 14.49 37.53
N THR A 56 0.48 13.94 37.77
CA THR A 56 0.32 12.55 38.22
C THR A 56 0.23 11.66 36.98
N VAL A 57 0.91 10.52 37.01
CA VAL A 57 0.79 9.48 35.97
C VAL A 57 -0.59 8.86 36.11
N GLU A 58 -1.42 9.04 35.09
CA GLU A 58 -2.79 8.53 35.08
C GLU A 58 -3.02 7.66 33.84
N SER A 59 -3.92 6.69 33.95
CA SER A 59 -4.38 5.91 32.80
C SER A 59 -5.31 6.75 31.93
N GLY A 60 -4.96 6.95 30.66
CA GLY A 60 -5.74 7.72 29.70
C GLY A 60 -5.73 7.10 28.31
N SER A 61 -6.57 7.63 27.43
CA SER A 61 -6.51 7.33 26.00
C SER A 61 -5.56 8.32 25.30
N ILE A 62 -4.62 7.81 24.51
CA ILE A 62 -3.75 8.62 23.68
C ILE A 62 -3.85 8.17 22.23
N SER A 63 -4.00 9.14 21.32
CA SER A 63 -4.04 8.90 19.89
C SER A 63 -3.07 9.81 19.15
N THR A 64 -2.53 9.30 18.04
CA THR A 64 -1.74 10.06 17.08
C THR A 64 -2.63 10.35 15.88
N THR A 65 -2.79 11.63 15.58
CA THR A 65 -3.67 12.12 14.52
C THR A 65 -2.84 12.89 13.50
N VAL A 66 -3.08 12.60 12.22
CA VAL A 66 -2.51 13.34 11.09
C VAL A 66 -3.57 14.24 10.51
N TYR A 67 -3.17 15.45 10.13
CA TYR A 67 -4.05 16.44 9.56
C TYR A 67 -3.73 16.61 8.09
N GLY A 68 -4.76 16.77 7.27
CA GLY A 68 -4.58 17.29 5.94
C GLY A 68 -5.76 18.14 5.52
N SER A 69 -5.52 18.98 4.53
CA SER A 69 -6.54 19.85 3.94
C SER A 69 -6.86 19.40 2.53
N GLY A 70 -8.13 19.51 2.17
CA GLY A 70 -8.66 19.06 0.89
C GLY A 70 -9.82 19.91 0.40
N ARG A 71 -10.38 19.49 -0.74
CA ARG A 71 -11.65 20.00 -1.24
C ARG A 71 -12.64 18.86 -1.33
N LEU A 72 -13.91 19.16 -1.05
CA LEU A 72 -15.00 18.24 -1.35
C LEU A 72 -15.09 18.09 -2.87
N SER A 73 -15.10 16.85 -3.32
CA SER A 73 -15.47 16.45 -4.65
C SER A 73 -16.63 15.48 -4.55
N ASP A 74 -17.32 15.32 -5.67
CA ASP A 74 -18.45 14.42 -5.77
C ASP A 74 -18.25 13.68 -7.09
N ASP A 75 -17.33 12.74 -6.97
CA ASP A 75 -16.76 12.01 -8.10
C ASP A 75 -17.41 10.63 -8.24
N ASP A 76 -18.36 10.28 -7.35
CA ASP A 76 -19.15 9.07 -7.52
C ASP A 76 -20.21 9.33 -8.59
N VAL A 77 -19.84 9.02 -9.82
CA VAL A 77 -20.73 9.07 -10.96
C VAL A 77 -21.01 7.64 -11.37
N LYS A 78 -22.27 7.22 -11.26
CA LYS A 78 -22.72 5.92 -11.75
C LYS A 78 -23.27 6.07 -13.15
N THR A 79 -22.66 5.37 -14.08
CA THR A 79 -23.15 5.33 -15.47
C THR A 79 -24.10 4.17 -15.63
N GLN A 80 -25.28 4.45 -16.16
CA GLN A 80 -26.21 3.44 -16.65
C GLN A 80 -26.16 3.41 -18.18
N GLU A 81 -25.90 2.24 -18.73
CA GLU A 81 -25.78 1.99 -20.17
C GLU A 81 -27.11 1.48 -20.74
N ILE A 82 -27.28 1.61 -22.05
CA ILE A 82 -28.38 0.96 -22.75
C ILE A 82 -27.87 -0.39 -23.24
N PRO A 83 -28.58 -1.50 -22.96
CA PRO A 83 -28.20 -2.81 -23.51
C PRO A 83 -28.10 -2.80 -25.03
N ASP A 84 -27.15 -3.57 -25.56
CA ASP A 84 -26.88 -3.63 -26.99
C ASP A 84 -28.13 -3.99 -27.80
N GLY A 85 -28.31 -3.29 -28.93
CA GLY A 85 -29.45 -3.50 -29.84
C GLY A 85 -30.78 -2.87 -29.37
N VAL A 86 -30.86 -2.28 -28.18
CA VAL A 86 -32.05 -1.57 -27.70
C VAL A 86 -32.07 -0.12 -28.18
N THR A 87 -33.22 0.33 -28.71
CA THR A 87 -33.42 1.72 -29.13
C THR A 87 -34.44 2.43 -28.24
N LEU A 88 -34.18 3.71 -27.95
CA LEU A 88 -35.09 4.55 -27.18
C LEU A 88 -36.12 5.22 -28.09
N ASP A 89 -37.39 5.22 -27.67
CA ASP A 89 -38.47 5.98 -28.31
C ASP A 89 -38.46 7.45 -27.86
N GLU A 90 -38.29 7.67 -26.55
CA GLU A 90 -38.33 9.00 -25.94
C GLU A 90 -37.59 8.97 -24.59
N VAL A 91 -36.73 9.97 -24.36
CA VAL A 91 -36.09 10.22 -23.05
C VAL A 91 -37.01 11.10 -22.21
N LYS A 92 -37.30 10.68 -20.98
CA LYS A 92 -38.29 11.31 -20.08
C LYS A 92 -37.68 12.16 -18.97
N VAL A 93 -36.36 12.20 -18.88
CA VAL A 93 -35.59 12.97 -17.89
C VAL A 93 -34.67 13.97 -18.57
N ALA A 94 -34.39 15.08 -17.90
CA ALA A 94 -33.46 16.10 -18.35
C ALA A 94 -32.26 16.23 -17.40
N VAL A 95 -31.16 16.81 -17.89
CA VAL A 95 -30.00 17.12 -17.07
C VAL A 95 -30.40 18.04 -15.91
N GLY A 96 -30.08 17.62 -14.69
CA GLY A 96 -30.45 18.30 -13.45
C GLY A 96 -31.70 17.76 -12.76
N ASP A 97 -32.43 16.83 -13.38
CA ASP A 97 -33.57 16.17 -12.72
C ASP A 97 -33.10 15.21 -11.63
N SER A 98 -33.87 15.15 -10.53
CA SER A 98 -33.66 14.17 -9.46
C SER A 98 -34.50 12.93 -9.74
N VAL A 99 -33.84 11.77 -9.75
CA VAL A 99 -34.44 10.46 -10.02
C VAL A 99 -34.21 9.54 -8.83
N LYS A 100 -35.18 8.66 -8.57
CA LYS A 100 -35.08 7.57 -7.59
C LYS A 100 -34.86 6.25 -8.31
N LYS A 101 -34.32 5.29 -7.57
CA LYS A 101 -34.24 3.91 -8.05
C LYS A 101 -35.64 3.40 -8.47
N GLY A 102 -35.74 2.97 -9.72
CA GLY A 102 -36.98 2.50 -10.34
C GLY A 102 -37.79 3.58 -11.08
N ASP A 103 -37.35 4.84 -11.07
CA ASP A 103 -38.01 5.89 -11.86
C ASP A 103 -37.79 5.65 -13.36
N VAL A 104 -38.79 6.02 -14.16
CA VAL A 104 -38.76 5.86 -15.61
C VAL A 104 -37.84 6.90 -16.24
N ILE A 105 -36.74 6.44 -16.83
CA ILE A 105 -35.73 7.30 -17.48
C ILE A 105 -36.07 7.52 -18.96
N ALA A 106 -36.41 6.46 -19.68
CA ALA A 106 -36.75 6.50 -21.09
C ALA A 106 -37.77 5.42 -21.47
N SER A 107 -38.61 5.69 -22.47
CA SER A 107 -39.36 4.62 -23.15
C SER A 107 -38.49 3.98 -24.23
N VAL A 108 -38.68 2.68 -24.41
CA VAL A 108 -37.92 1.84 -25.33
C VAL A 108 -38.83 1.30 -26.44
N ASP A 109 -38.28 1.11 -27.63
CA ASP A 109 -38.97 0.36 -28.68
C ASP A 109 -38.95 -1.13 -28.32
N LEU A 110 -40.10 -1.63 -27.87
CA LEU A 110 -40.25 -3.03 -27.47
C LEU A 110 -39.89 -4.03 -28.59
N SER A 111 -39.96 -3.64 -29.86
CA SER A 111 -39.58 -4.50 -30.98
C SER A 111 -38.07 -4.69 -31.09
N THR A 112 -37.28 -3.67 -30.75
CA THR A 112 -35.81 -3.77 -30.71
C THR A 112 -35.35 -4.54 -29.48
N VAL A 113 -36.02 -4.35 -28.32
CA VAL A 113 -35.79 -5.19 -27.13
C VAL A 113 -36.04 -6.67 -27.41
N LEU A 114 -37.15 -7.03 -28.07
CA LEU A 114 -37.43 -8.41 -28.46
C LEU A 114 -36.39 -8.99 -29.43
N SER A 115 -35.85 -8.15 -30.31
CA SER A 115 -34.79 -8.56 -31.24
C SER A 115 -33.48 -8.82 -30.49
N ALA A 116 -33.07 -7.90 -29.61
CA ALA A 116 -31.91 -8.06 -28.74
C ALA A 116 -32.02 -9.30 -27.84
N MET A 117 -33.19 -9.58 -27.26
CA MET A 117 -33.43 -10.81 -26.48
C MET A 117 -33.24 -12.08 -27.33
N ALA A 118 -33.66 -12.06 -28.59
CA ALA A 118 -33.49 -13.19 -29.50
C ALA A 118 -32.01 -13.38 -29.90
N ASP A 119 -31.27 -12.29 -30.07
CA ASP A 119 -29.84 -12.30 -30.35
C ASP A 119 -29.07 -12.87 -29.15
N VAL A 120 -29.30 -12.38 -27.93
CA VAL A 120 -28.69 -12.92 -26.69
C VAL A 120 -29.02 -14.40 -26.50
N GLN A 121 -30.26 -14.83 -26.79
CA GLN A 121 -30.61 -16.26 -26.75
C GLN A 121 -29.81 -17.08 -27.76
N SER A 122 -29.60 -16.57 -28.97
CA SER A 122 -28.75 -17.21 -29.98
C SER A 122 -27.31 -17.32 -29.50
N ASP A 123 -26.78 -16.27 -28.86
CA ASP A 123 -25.43 -16.26 -28.30
C ASP A 123 -25.28 -17.26 -27.14
N ILE A 124 -26.32 -17.42 -26.31
CA ILE A 124 -26.38 -18.47 -25.28
C ILE A 124 -26.36 -19.88 -25.91
N GLU A 125 -27.10 -20.11 -27.00
CA GLU A 125 -27.05 -21.41 -27.70
C GLU A 125 -25.66 -21.71 -28.28
N ASP A 126 -25.00 -20.69 -28.83
CA ASP A 126 -23.65 -20.80 -29.38
C ASP A 126 -22.59 -21.02 -28.30
N ILE A 127 -22.66 -20.31 -27.15
CA ILE A 127 -21.74 -20.53 -26.02
C ILE A 127 -21.98 -21.88 -25.36
N ASP A 128 -23.22 -22.34 -25.23
CA ASP A 128 -23.54 -23.68 -24.71
C ASP A 128 -22.91 -24.78 -25.59
N LYS A 129 -22.90 -24.59 -26.90
CA LYS A 129 -22.20 -25.48 -27.82
C LYS A 129 -20.69 -25.42 -27.62
N LYS A 130 -20.09 -24.24 -27.46
CA LYS A 130 -18.65 -24.09 -27.16
C LYS A 130 -18.26 -24.72 -25.83
N ILE A 131 -19.09 -24.58 -24.79
CA ILE A 131 -18.93 -25.23 -23.49
C ILE A 131 -18.96 -26.74 -23.65
N LYS A 132 -19.94 -27.25 -24.40
CA LYS A 132 -20.04 -28.68 -24.70
C LYS A 132 -18.80 -29.17 -25.43
N ASP A 133 -18.41 -28.52 -26.52
CA ASP A 133 -17.24 -28.90 -27.32
C ASP A 133 -15.96 -28.85 -26.46
N ALA A 134 -15.76 -27.82 -25.64
CA ALA A 134 -14.62 -27.71 -24.72
C ALA A 134 -14.66 -28.75 -23.58
N SER A 135 -15.85 -29.16 -23.12
CA SER A 135 -16.00 -30.24 -22.14
C SER A 135 -15.74 -31.61 -22.74
N ASP A 136 -16.07 -31.76 -24.03
CA ASP A 136 -15.91 -32.98 -24.84
C ASP A 136 -14.53 -33.06 -25.53
N GLU A 137 -13.68 -32.02 -25.44
CA GLU A 137 -12.27 -32.08 -25.85
C GLU A 137 -11.54 -33.12 -24.97
N GLU A 138 -11.60 -34.37 -25.42
CA GLU A 138 -10.91 -35.51 -24.82
C GLU A 138 -9.40 -35.32 -24.96
N ILE A 139 -8.79 -34.58 -24.04
CA ILE A 139 -7.38 -34.74 -23.72
C ILE A 139 -7.18 -36.20 -23.32
N GLU A 140 -6.16 -36.87 -23.91
CA GLU A 140 -5.88 -38.29 -23.67
C GLU A 140 -6.05 -38.66 -22.19
N ASP A 141 -7.05 -39.48 -21.91
CA ASP A 141 -7.41 -39.93 -20.55
C ASP A 141 -6.40 -40.92 -19.96
N LYS A 142 -5.31 -41.19 -20.68
CA LYS A 142 -4.30 -42.19 -20.33
C LYS A 142 -2.90 -41.64 -20.55
N ILE A 143 -2.08 -41.81 -19.53
CA ILE A 143 -0.63 -41.63 -19.67
C ILE A 143 -0.02 -43.01 -19.90
N THR A 144 0.70 -43.19 -20.99
CA THR A 144 1.37 -44.44 -21.36
C THR A 144 2.90 -44.27 -21.32
N SER A 145 3.63 -45.38 -21.14
CA SER A 145 5.08 -45.38 -21.27
C SER A 145 5.48 -45.57 -22.73
N GLN A 146 6.23 -44.64 -23.33
CA GLN A 146 6.75 -44.82 -24.69
C GLN A 146 7.94 -45.81 -24.75
N VAL A 147 8.52 -46.15 -23.61
CA VAL A 147 9.69 -47.03 -23.51
C VAL A 147 9.43 -48.20 -22.55
N ALA A 148 10.20 -49.27 -22.71
CA ALA A 148 10.26 -50.32 -21.70
C ALA A 148 11.20 -49.90 -20.55
N GLY A 149 10.96 -50.43 -19.36
CA GLY A 149 11.78 -50.13 -18.19
C GLY A 149 11.21 -50.71 -16.91
N ARG A 150 11.75 -50.29 -15.76
CA ARG A 150 11.22 -50.64 -14.45
C ARG A 150 10.83 -49.40 -13.67
N ILE A 151 9.64 -49.42 -13.08
CA ILE A 151 9.16 -48.32 -12.26
C ILE A 151 9.93 -48.31 -10.94
N LYS A 152 10.51 -47.17 -10.59
CA LYS A 152 11.34 -47.02 -9.39
C LYS A 152 10.69 -46.19 -8.32
N LYS A 153 9.84 -45.23 -8.71
CA LYS A 153 9.11 -44.37 -7.80
C LYS A 153 7.81 -43.93 -8.45
N ILE A 154 6.72 -43.92 -7.69
CA ILE A 154 5.43 -43.35 -8.11
C ILE A 154 5.12 -42.20 -7.15
N TYR A 155 4.91 -41.00 -7.68
CA TYR A 155 4.55 -39.82 -6.90
C TYR A 155 3.03 -39.59 -6.89
N ALA A 156 2.38 -39.81 -8.02
CA ALA A 156 0.94 -39.58 -8.15
C ALA A 156 0.11 -40.75 -7.61
N GLN A 157 -0.90 -40.44 -6.78
CA GLN A 157 -1.87 -41.38 -6.23
C GLN A 157 -3.26 -41.11 -6.78
N LYS A 158 -4.18 -42.07 -6.57
CA LYS A 158 -5.58 -41.91 -6.99
C LYS A 158 -6.22 -40.73 -6.28
N GLY A 159 -6.78 -39.81 -7.05
CA GLY A 159 -7.42 -38.58 -6.56
C GLY A 159 -6.52 -37.36 -6.61
N ASP A 160 -5.23 -37.52 -6.88
CA ASP A 160 -4.29 -36.39 -6.95
C ASP A 160 -4.50 -35.59 -8.23
N ASP A 161 -4.38 -34.28 -8.09
CA ASP A 161 -4.28 -33.33 -9.20
C ASP A 161 -2.88 -33.40 -9.83
N ILE A 162 -2.82 -33.57 -11.16
CA ILE A 162 -1.57 -33.76 -11.90
C ILE A 162 -0.68 -32.53 -11.78
N SER A 163 -1.24 -31.32 -11.87
CA SER A 163 -0.50 -30.07 -11.77
C SER A 163 0.20 -29.96 -10.41
N SER A 164 -0.51 -30.28 -9.33
CA SER A 164 0.02 -30.29 -7.97
C SER A 164 1.16 -31.30 -7.79
N VAL A 165 1.02 -32.52 -8.31
CA VAL A 165 2.09 -33.54 -8.23
C VAL A 165 3.33 -33.09 -9.02
N MET A 166 3.12 -32.50 -10.20
CA MET A 166 4.18 -31.99 -11.05
C MET A 166 4.91 -30.81 -10.42
N SER A 167 4.21 -29.86 -9.81
CA SER A 167 4.83 -28.74 -9.09
C SER A 167 5.69 -29.21 -7.92
N ASN A 168 5.26 -30.24 -7.19
CA ASN A 168 5.97 -30.72 -6.01
C ASN A 168 7.13 -31.68 -6.31
N ASN A 169 6.99 -32.54 -7.33
CA ASN A 169 7.93 -33.64 -7.58
C ASN A 169 8.62 -33.58 -8.95
N GLY A 170 8.16 -32.72 -9.87
CA GLY A 170 8.66 -32.61 -11.25
C GLY A 170 8.35 -33.81 -12.16
N ALA A 171 7.68 -34.84 -11.64
CA ALA A 171 7.30 -36.05 -12.36
C ALA A 171 6.12 -36.76 -11.65
N LEU A 172 5.36 -37.55 -12.41
CA LEU A 172 4.31 -38.42 -11.88
C LEU A 172 4.86 -39.76 -11.41
N LEU A 173 5.85 -40.29 -12.13
CA LEU A 173 6.62 -41.48 -11.75
C LEU A 173 8.00 -41.48 -12.44
N LEU A 174 8.91 -42.30 -11.92
CA LEU A 174 10.26 -42.49 -12.46
C LEU A 174 10.46 -43.92 -12.97
N ILE A 175 11.08 -44.06 -14.14
CA ILE A 175 11.40 -45.33 -14.79
C ILE A 175 12.92 -45.46 -14.96
N SER A 176 13.48 -46.62 -14.60
CA SER A 176 14.82 -47.05 -15.01
C SER A 176 14.76 -47.71 -16.39
N MET A 177 15.48 -47.15 -17.36
CA MET A 177 15.45 -47.60 -18.76
C MET A 177 16.48 -48.70 -19.05
N ASP A 178 17.63 -48.63 -18.42
CA ASP A 178 18.79 -49.49 -18.68
C ASP A 178 18.87 -50.73 -17.77
N GLY A 179 18.02 -50.79 -16.74
CA GLY A 179 17.96 -51.89 -15.79
C GLY A 179 18.95 -51.78 -14.63
N TYR A 180 19.59 -50.63 -14.45
CA TYR A 180 20.54 -50.39 -13.36
C TYR A 180 20.14 -49.23 -12.44
N MET A 181 20.55 -49.35 -11.18
CA MET A 181 20.63 -48.26 -10.22
C MET A 181 22.11 -47.96 -9.98
N ALA A 182 22.42 -46.73 -9.62
CA ALA A 182 23.77 -46.29 -9.36
C ALA A 182 23.91 -45.73 -7.94
N VAL A 183 25.11 -45.85 -7.37
CA VAL A 183 25.52 -45.14 -6.16
C VAL A 183 26.92 -44.60 -6.37
N ASP A 184 27.11 -43.34 -5.99
CA ASP A 184 28.42 -42.69 -5.99
C ASP A 184 29.01 -42.72 -4.58
N ILE A 185 30.26 -43.16 -4.47
CA ILE A 185 31.02 -43.16 -3.22
C ILE A 185 32.44 -42.65 -3.45
N GLU A 186 33.06 -42.11 -2.40
CA GLU A 186 34.49 -41.81 -2.43
C GLU A 186 35.30 -43.06 -2.10
N ALA A 187 36.07 -43.56 -3.07
CA ALA A 187 36.86 -44.78 -2.90
C ALA A 187 38.14 -44.74 -3.76
N ALA A 188 39.27 -44.43 -3.13
CA ALA A 188 40.57 -44.37 -3.80
C ALA A 188 41.05 -45.73 -4.32
N SER A 189 40.68 -46.82 -3.64
CA SER A 189 41.19 -48.17 -3.87
C SER A 189 40.45 -48.97 -4.95
N LEU A 190 39.27 -48.51 -5.39
CA LEU A 190 38.49 -49.19 -6.42
C LEU A 190 38.85 -48.67 -7.81
N GLU A 191 38.83 -49.56 -8.79
CA GLU A 191 39.02 -49.26 -10.22
C GLU A 191 37.82 -49.73 -11.05
N ALA A 192 37.71 -49.21 -12.28
CA ALA A 192 36.62 -49.59 -13.19
C ALA A 192 36.64 -51.09 -13.49
N GLY A 193 35.47 -51.73 -13.34
CA GLY A 193 35.30 -53.17 -13.51
C GLY A 193 35.34 -53.99 -12.22
N ASP A 194 35.75 -53.40 -11.09
CA ASP A 194 35.79 -54.10 -9.80
C ASP A 194 34.39 -54.52 -9.32
N LYS A 195 34.31 -55.67 -8.66
CA LYS A 195 33.07 -56.21 -8.09
C LYS A 195 32.98 -55.87 -6.60
N VAL A 196 31.82 -55.38 -6.20
CA VAL A 196 31.52 -54.97 -4.83
C VAL A 196 30.18 -55.55 -4.37
N LYS A 197 29.95 -55.52 -3.05
CA LYS A 197 28.67 -55.88 -2.44
C LYS A 197 28.01 -54.64 -1.89
N VAL A 198 26.82 -54.33 -2.36
CA VAL A 198 26.05 -53.17 -1.92
C VAL A 198 24.91 -53.66 -1.03
N THR A 199 24.91 -53.25 0.23
CA THR A 199 23.89 -53.65 1.21
C THR A 199 22.90 -52.52 1.40
N ALA A 200 21.63 -52.79 1.12
CA ALA A 200 20.52 -51.85 1.27
C ALA A 200 20.04 -51.77 2.73
N SER A 201 19.19 -50.77 3.03
CA SER A 201 18.66 -50.54 4.39
C SER A 201 17.82 -51.69 4.96
N ASN A 202 17.33 -52.57 4.09
CA ASN A 202 16.58 -53.78 4.44
C ASN A 202 17.46 -55.03 4.61
N ASP A 203 18.77 -54.84 4.79
CA ASP A 203 19.81 -55.88 4.87
C ASP A 203 19.94 -56.78 3.64
N LYS A 204 19.28 -56.46 2.51
CA LYS A 204 19.50 -57.19 1.25
C LYS A 204 20.80 -56.73 0.61
N THR A 205 21.63 -57.69 0.26
CA THR A 205 22.87 -57.46 -0.47
C THR A 205 22.67 -57.68 -1.97
N TYR A 206 23.17 -56.73 -2.76
CA TYR A 206 23.20 -56.74 -4.20
C TYR A 206 24.65 -56.82 -4.68
N THR A 207 24.89 -57.61 -5.72
CA THR A 207 26.19 -57.58 -6.41
C THR A 207 26.25 -56.31 -7.25
N GLY A 208 27.26 -55.48 -7.00
CA GLY A 208 27.56 -54.28 -7.76
C GLY A 208 28.84 -54.39 -8.56
N GLN A 209 28.96 -53.56 -9.58
CA GLN A 209 30.16 -53.43 -10.39
C GLN A 209 30.49 -51.95 -10.55
N VAL A 210 31.77 -51.60 -10.43
CA VAL A 210 32.25 -50.24 -10.70
C VAL A 210 32.16 -49.98 -12.21
N GLU A 211 31.39 -48.97 -12.60
CA GLU A 211 31.31 -48.54 -14.00
C GLU A 211 32.46 -47.61 -14.36
N LYS A 212 32.63 -46.54 -13.58
CA LYS A 212 33.63 -45.50 -13.83
C LYS A 212 34.14 -44.88 -12.54
N LYS A 213 35.36 -44.35 -12.61
CA LYS A 213 36.01 -43.58 -11.56
C LYS A 213 36.38 -42.21 -12.11
N THR A 214 35.95 -41.16 -11.42
CA THR A 214 36.29 -39.77 -11.76
C THR A 214 36.93 -39.12 -10.54
N GLY A 215 38.25 -38.94 -10.57
CA GLY A 215 39.00 -38.51 -9.40
C GLY A 215 38.96 -39.58 -8.30
N ASN A 216 38.40 -39.23 -7.14
CA ASN A 216 38.23 -40.16 -6.01
C ASN A 216 36.81 -40.74 -5.92
N THR A 217 35.88 -40.29 -6.76
CA THR A 217 34.49 -40.73 -6.76
C THR A 217 34.30 -41.87 -7.75
N VAL A 218 33.62 -42.92 -7.29
CA VAL A 218 33.40 -44.16 -8.02
C VAL A 218 31.90 -44.39 -8.14
N THR A 219 31.41 -44.57 -9.37
CA THR A 219 30.02 -44.90 -9.65
C THR A 219 29.88 -46.42 -9.73
N ILE A 220 29.05 -46.98 -8.86
CA ILE A 220 28.78 -48.42 -8.78
C ILE A 220 27.39 -48.70 -9.28
N LEU A 221 27.28 -49.58 -10.26
CA LEU A 221 26.00 -50.06 -10.79
C LEU A 221 25.55 -51.32 -10.07
N ILE A 222 24.27 -51.36 -9.72
CA ILE A 222 23.56 -52.54 -9.21
C ILE A 222 22.28 -52.76 -10.02
N THR A 223 21.69 -53.96 -9.92
CA THR A 223 20.41 -54.23 -10.59
C THR A 223 19.28 -53.32 -10.12
N ASP A 224 18.43 -52.87 -11.04
CA ASP A 224 17.21 -52.13 -10.73
C ASP A 224 16.14 -52.93 -9.97
N LYS A 225 16.24 -54.26 -9.97
CA LYS A 225 15.20 -55.16 -9.45
C LYS A 225 15.34 -55.32 -7.94
N GLY A 226 14.54 -54.56 -7.21
CA GLY A 226 14.40 -54.67 -5.76
C GLY A 226 14.94 -53.49 -4.95
N PRO A 227 16.12 -52.90 -5.24
CA PRO A 227 16.60 -51.73 -4.51
C PRO A 227 15.61 -50.56 -4.61
N LYS A 228 15.41 -49.80 -3.53
CA LYS A 228 14.53 -48.63 -3.55
C LYS A 228 15.28 -47.41 -4.09
N PHE A 229 14.54 -46.50 -4.73
CA PHE A 229 15.07 -45.19 -5.10
C PHE A 229 15.39 -44.38 -3.84
N GLU A 230 16.51 -43.66 -3.85
CA GLU A 230 17.06 -42.87 -2.72
C GLU A 230 17.36 -43.65 -1.43
N ASP A 231 17.41 -44.98 -1.49
CA ASP A 231 17.79 -45.81 -0.35
C ASP A 231 19.26 -45.59 0.01
N GLU A 232 19.55 -45.47 1.31
CA GLU A 232 20.93 -45.35 1.79
C GLU A 232 21.55 -46.74 1.84
N VAL A 233 22.67 -46.90 1.13
CA VAL A 233 23.34 -48.19 0.96
C VAL A 233 24.78 -48.13 1.43
N THR A 234 25.25 -49.27 1.94
CA THR A 234 26.65 -49.46 2.36
C THR A 234 27.36 -50.34 1.34
N VAL A 235 28.46 -49.85 0.78
CA VAL A 235 29.29 -50.57 -0.18
C VAL A 235 30.43 -51.26 0.54
N LYS A 236 30.59 -52.55 0.27
CA LYS A 236 31.65 -53.40 0.82
C LYS A 236 32.47 -54.04 -0.29
N THR A 237 33.75 -54.30 -0.02
CA THR A 237 34.60 -55.14 -0.87
C THR A 237 34.05 -56.55 -0.94
N ASN A 238 34.55 -57.36 -1.88
CA ASN A 238 34.13 -58.76 -1.97
C ASN A 238 34.49 -59.57 -0.70
N ASP A 239 35.57 -59.15 -0.03
CA ASP A 239 36.09 -59.70 1.23
C ASP A 239 35.31 -59.23 2.47
N GLY A 240 34.43 -58.22 2.32
CA GLY A 240 33.49 -57.78 3.35
C GLY A 240 33.86 -56.48 4.06
N ASP A 241 34.98 -55.85 3.71
CA ASP A 241 35.40 -54.57 4.28
C ASP A 241 34.51 -53.43 3.78
N GLU A 242 34.09 -52.55 4.68
CA GLU A 242 33.27 -51.38 4.34
C GLU A 242 34.10 -50.29 3.68
N ILE A 243 33.66 -49.86 2.49
CA ILE A 243 34.34 -48.86 1.67
C ILE A 243 33.71 -47.49 1.90
N GLY A 244 32.38 -47.43 1.92
CA GLY A 244 31.65 -46.18 2.08
C GLY A 244 30.14 -46.36 2.00
N LYS A 245 29.43 -45.25 2.15
CA LYS A 245 27.97 -45.16 2.07
C LYS A 245 27.55 -44.12 1.04
N GLY A 246 26.40 -44.33 0.43
CA GLY A 246 25.82 -43.39 -0.53
C GLY A 246 24.33 -43.64 -0.72
N LYS A 247 23.65 -42.73 -1.41
CA LYS A 247 22.24 -42.89 -1.77
C LYS A 247 22.11 -43.45 -3.18
N LEU A 248 21.20 -44.40 -3.36
CA LEU A 248 20.90 -44.95 -4.68
C LEU A 248 20.11 -43.95 -5.54
N TYR A 249 20.53 -43.78 -6.78
CA TYR A 249 19.79 -43.06 -7.80
C TYR A 249 19.61 -43.94 -9.05
N ILE A 250 18.68 -43.56 -9.93
CA ILE A 250 18.41 -44.30 -11.17
C ILE A 250 19.51 -43.95 -12.17
N HIS A 251 20.19 -44.95 -12.73
CA HIS A 251 21.31 -44.69 -13.63
C HIS A 251 20.86 -44.01 -14.93
N ASP A 252 19.89 -44.61 -15.64
CA ASP A 252 19.22 -44.01 -16.79
C ASP A 252 17.73 -43.78 -16.48
N GLN A 253 17.40 -42.54 -16.12
CA GLN A 253 16.10 -42.13 -15.60
C GLN A 253 15.22 -41.51 -16.70
N LEU A 254 14.00 -42.04 -16.83
CA LEU A 254 12.90 -41.34 -17.50
C LEU A 254 11.87 -40.85 -16.49
N SER A 255 11.64 -39.54 -16.49
CA SER A 255 10.56 -38.89 -15.74
C SER A 255 9.29 -38.86 -16.60
N VAL A 256 8.22 -39.51 -16.12
CA VAL A 256 6.91 -39.43 -16.77
C VAL A 256 6.20 -38.18 -16.29
N VAL A 257 5.79 -37.34 -17.23
CA VAL A 257 5.13 -36.04 -16.97
C VAL A 257 3.68 -36.05 -17.46
N GLY A 258 2.86 -35.16 -16.91
CA GLY A 258 1.51 -34.87 -17.37
C GLY A 258 1.20 -33.40 -17.16
N TYR A 259 0.23 -32.85 -17.89
CA TYR A 259 -0.05 -31.40 -17.87
C TYR A 259 -1.41 -31.03 -17.27
N ALA A 260 -2.38 -31.95 -17.24
CA ALA A 260 -3.72 -31.66 -16.75
C ALA A 260 -4.45 -32.92 -16.26
N GLY A 261 -5.49 -32.70 -15.45
CA GLY A 261 -6.42 -33.72 -14.97
C GLY A 261 -6.14 -34.24 -13.57
N THR A 262 -7.06 -35.07 -13.09
CA THR A 262 -6.97 -35.78 -11.81
C THR A 262 -6.73 -37.27 -12.04
N VAL A 263 -5.89 -37.91 -11.23
CA VAL A 263 -5.62 -39.35 -11.34
C VAL A 263 -6.85 -40.17 -10.96
N LYS A 264 -7.46 -40.84 -11.93
CA LYS A 264 -8.56 -41.80 -11.71
C LYS A 264 -8.07 -43.12 -11.16
N SER A 265 -6.95 -43.63 -11.67
CA SER A 265 -6.31 -44.85 -11.19
C SER A 265 -4.87 -44.98 -11.66
N VAL A 266 -4.01 -45.50 -10.79
CA VAL A 266 -2.64 -45.93 -11.13
C VAL A 266 -2.70 -47.39 -11.59
N SER A 267 -2.16 -47.69 -12.77
CA SER A 267 -2.24 -49.01 -13.43
C SER A 267 -0.96 -49.85 -13.27
N VAL A 268 -0.05 -49.40 -12.40
CA VAL A 268 1.30 -49.94 -12.22
C VAL A 268 1.75 -49.85 -10.77
N GLU A 269 2.72 -50.67 -10.39
CA GLU A 269 3.29 -50.73 -9.04
C GLU A 269 4.78 -50.39 -8.99
N GLU A 270 5.28 -49.94 -7.84
CA GLU A 270 6.71 -49.73 -7.64
C GLU A 270 7.48 -51.05 -7.84
N ASN A 271 8.63 -50.97 -8.50
CA ASN A 271 9.50 -52.10 -8.88
C ASN A 271 8.91 -53.03 -9.97
N GLU A 272 7.76 -52.72 -10.56
CA GLU A 272 7.18 -53.44 -11.70
C GLU A 272 8.02 -53.20 -12.98
N LYS A 273 8.22 -54.26 -13.78
CA LYS A 273 8.85 -54.15 -15.11
C LYS A 273 7.77 -53.99 -16.18
N ILE A 274 7.85 -52.92 -16.96
CA ILE A 274 6.88 -52.54 -17.97
C ILE A 274 7.48 -52.60 -19.38
N LYS A 275 6.61 -52.70 -20.40
CA LYS A 275 6.96 -52.58 -21.82
C LYS A 275 6.50 -51.21 -22.34
N ALA A 276 6.99 -50.83 -23.52
CA ALA A 276 6.41 -49.71 -24.27
C ALA A 276 4.90 -49.89 -24.46
N ASP A 277 4.19 -48.79 -24.57
CA ASP A 277 2.73 -48.62 -24.69
C ASP A 277 1.91 -49.13 -23.50
N LYS A 278 2.56 -49.50 -22.39
CA LYS A 278 1.85 -49.84 -21.15
C LYS A 278 1.20 -48.57 -20.57
N THR A 279 -0.10 -48.62 -20.34
CA THR A 279 -0.83 -47.59 -19.57
C THR A 279 -0.31 -47.54 -18.14
N LEU A 280 0.09 -46.34 -17.71
CA LEU A 280 0.62 -46.02 -16.39
C LEU A 280 -0.47 -45.41 -15.51
N PHE A 281 -1.17 -44.39 -16.02
CA PHE A 281 -2.24 -43.70 -15.32
C PHE A 281 -3.48 -43.62 -16.20
N LYS A 282 -4.66 -43.68 -15.57
CA LYS A 282 -5.90 -43.18 -16.15
C LYS A 282 -6.27 -41.89 -15.45
N LEU A 283 -6.67 -40.89 -16.21
CA LEU A 283 -7.05 -39.57 -15.75
C LEU A 283 -8.57 -39.40 -15.81
N LYS A 284 -9.06 -38.38 -15.13
CA LYS A 284 -10.41 -37.83 -15.23
C LYS A 284 -10.28 -36.31 -15.12
N ASP A 285 -11.36 -35.60 -15.46
CA ASP A 285 -11.42 -34.14 -15.36
C ASP A 285 -10.23 -33.50 -16.10
N THR A 286 -9.84 -34.08 -17.25
CA THR A 286 -8.76 -33.54 -18.09
C THR A 286 -9.21 -32.28 -18.82
N SER A 287 -10.51 -31.99 -18.81
CA SER A 287 -11.20 -30.87 -19.48
C SER A 287 -11.04 -29.51 -18.79
N TYR A 288 -10.17 -29.37 -17.78
CA TYR A 288 -9.83 -28.05 -17.22
C TYR A 288 -8.95 -27.29 -18.20
N THR A 289 -9.53 -26.87 -19.32
CA THR A 289 -8.93 -25.89 -20.22
C THR A 289 -9.38 -24.51 -19.77
N ALA A 290 -8.49 -23.50 -19.84
CA ALA A 290 -8.84 -22.11 -19.54
C ALA A 290 -10.05 -21.63 -20.38
N ASN A 291 -10.26 -22.22 -21.55
CA ASN A 291 -11.41 -21.93 -22.41
C ASN A 291 -12.74 -22.34 -21.78
N TYR A 292 -12.81 -23.48 -21.08
CA TYR A 292 -14.05 -23.93 -20.45
C TYR A 292 -14.51 -22.96 -19.35
N GLU A 293 -13.58 -22.51 -18.51
CA GLU A 293 -13.88 -21.52 -17.46
C GLU A 293 -14.26 -20.16 -18.05
N GLN A 294 -13.56 -19.72 -19.11
CA GLN A 294 -13.91 -18.50 -19.83
C GLN A 294 -15.33 -18.58 -20.40
N TYR A 295 -15.68 -19.66 -21.10
CA TYR A 295 -17.03 -19.79 -21.68
C TYR A 295 -18.13 -19.88 -20.63
N LEU A 296 -17.85 -20.45 -19.45
CA LEU A 296 -18.80 -20.42 -18.32
C LEU A 296 -19.01 -18.99 -17.79
N SER A 297 -17.96 -18.18 -17.75
CA SER A 297 -18.07 -16.75 -17.40
C SER A 297 -18.89 -16.01 -18.45
N ASP A 298 -18.51 -16.13 -19.74
CA ASP A 298 -19.20 -15.47 -20.86
C ASP A 298 -20.70 -15.82 -20.88
N ARG A 299 -21.04 -17.10 -20.61
CA ARG A 299 -22.43 -17.56 -20.53
C ARG A 299 -23.19 -16.89 -19.38
N ARG A 300 -22.55 -16.65 -18.23
CA ARG A 300 -23.19 -15.98 -17.09
C ARG A 300 -23.45 -14.51 -17.42
N ASP A 301 -22.51 -13.85 -18.08
CA ASP A 301 -22.66 -12.45 -18.48
C ASP A 301 -23.84 -12.30 -19.46
N LEU A 302 -23.97 -13.20 -20.45
CA LEU A 302 -25.16 -13.26 -21.34
C LEU A 302 -26.48 -13.55 -20.61
N GLU A 303 -26.46 -14.37 -19.54
CA GLU A 303 -27.64 -14.61 -18.70
C GLU A 303 -28.08 -13.34 -17.97
N ASP A 304 -27.13 -12.54 -17.49
CA ASP A 304 -27.39 -11.26 -16.85
C ASP A 304 -27.97 -10.24 -17.85
N ASP A 305 -27.42 -10.16 -19.07
CA ASP A 305 -27.96 -9.33 -20.16
C ASP A 305 -29.41 -9.71 -20.50
N LEU A 306 -29.71 -11.01 -20.59
CA LEU A 306 -31.07 -11.49 -20.86
C LEU A 306 -32.05 -11.11 -19.75
N LEU A 307 -31.61 -11.15 -18.48
CA LEU A 307 -32.41 -10.74 -17.34
C LEU A 307 -32.72 -9.24 -17.39
N GLU A 308 -31.73 -8.42 -17.72
CA GLU A 308 -31.90 -6.97 -17.89
C GLU A 308 -32.89 -6.65 -19.01
N LEU A 309 -32.70 -7.23 -20.21
CA LEU A 309 -33.60 -7.05 -21.34
C LEU A 309 -35.03 -7.52 -21.03
N THR A 310 -35.18 -8.61 -20.27
CA THR A 310 -36.49 -9.10 -19.82
C THR A 310 -37.17 -8.10 -18.88
N ALA A 311 -36.42 -7.44 -18.00
CA ALA A 311 -36.94 -6.40 -17.12
C ALA A 311 -37.40 -5.18 -17.93
N ILE A 312 -36.58 -4.72 -18.86
CA ILE A 312 -36.90 -3.62 -19.78
C ILE A 312 -38.16 -3.94 -20.59
N TYR A 313 -38.28 -5.15 -21.13
CA TYR A 313 -39.45 -5.58 -21.90
C TYR A 313 -40.73 -5.59 -21.03
N ARG A 314 -40.64 -6.09 -19.80
CA ARG A 314 -41.77 -6.13 -18.85
C ARG A 314 -42.25 -4.73 -18.50
N ASP A 315 -41.32 -3.83 -18.22
CA ASP A 315 -41.62 -2.50 -17.72
C ASP A 315 -41.92 -1.51 -18.86
N GLY A 316 -41.54 -1.86 -20.10
CA GLY A 316 -41.75 -1.03 -21.29
C GLY A 316 -40.92 0.25 -21.30
N ALA A 317 -39.89 0.29 -20.47
CA ALA A 317 -39.07 1.45 -20.23
C ALA A 317 -37.74 1.05 -19.59
N LEU A 318 -36.74 1.91 -19.78
CA LEU A 318 -35.51 1.86 -19.01
C LEU A 318 -35.75 2.56 -17.66
N LEU A 319 -35.55 1.83 -16.57
CA LEU A 319 -35.72 2.33 -15.20
C LEU A 319 -34.36 2.69 -14.59
N SER A 320 -34.33 3.67 -13.70
CA SER A 320 -33.10 4.08 -13.02
C SER A 320 -32.62 3.03 -12.02
N GLU A 321 -31.36 2.61 -12.12
CA GLU A 321 -30.75 1.68 -11.14
C GLU A 321 -30.31 2.37 -9.85
N TYR A 322 -30.11 3.68 -9.92
CA TYR A 322 -29.51 4.54 -8.90
C TYR A 322 -30.46 5.67 -8.51
N GLU A 323 -30.37 6.16 -7.27
CA GLU A 323 -31.02 7.40 -6.85
C GLU A 323 -29.99 8.54 -6.96
N GLY A 324 -30.39 9.70 -7.50
CA GLY A 324 -29.46 10.82 -7.68
C GLY A 324 -29.93 11.90 -8.65
N ILE A 325 -28.99 12.70 -9.12
CA ILE A 325 -29.23 13.77 -10.11
C ILE A 325 -28.66 13.36 -11.46
N VAL A 326 -29.45 13.53 -12.52
CA VAL A 326 -29.07 13.24 -13.91
C VAL A 326 -28.04 14.28 -14.39
N LYS A 327 -26.83 13.83 -14.72
CA LYS A 327 -25.73 14.70 -15.17
C LYS A 327 -25.64 14.80 -16.71
N THR A 328 -25.95 13.72 -17.41
CA THR A 328 -25.96 13.65 -18.87
C THR A 328 -27.20 12.88 -19.34
N VAL A 329 -27.69 13.23 -20.53
CA VAL A 329 -28.77 12.52 -21.24
C VAL A 329 -28.35 12.39 -22.70
N PRO A 330 -28.76 11.33 -23.42
CA PRO A 330 -28.39 11.15 -24.82
C PRO A 330 -29.19 12.12 -25.69
N ASP A 331 -28.55 12.67 -26.72
CA ASP A 331 -29.25 13.43 -27.74
C ASP A 331 -30.04 12.47 -28.66
N THR A 332 -31.37 12.49 -28.55
CA THR A 332 -32.27 11.63 -29.33
C THR A 332 -32.27 11.93 -30.84
N ASP A 333 -31.67 13.05 -31.26
CA ASP A 333 -31.66 13.49 -32.66
C ASP A 333 -30.50 12.91 -33.50
N ASP A 334 -29.47 12.33 -32.87
CA ASP A 334 -28.31 11.73 -33.54
C ASP A 334 -28.25 10.21 -33.31
N SER A 335 -29.32 9.53 -33.75
CA SER A 335 -29.44 8.05 -33.75
C SER A 335 -28.54 7.35 -34.79
N SER A 336 -27.31 7.85 -35.00
CA SER A 336 -26.33 7.22 -35.89
C SER A 336 -24.91 7.41 -35.37
N SER A 337 -24.61 6.79 -34.23
CA SER A 337 -23.23 6.55 -33.83
C SER A 337 -23.00 5.04 -33.82
N SER A 338 -22.63 4.53 -34.99
CA SER A 338 -22.02 3.21 -35.13
C SER A 338 -20.61 3.27 -34.54
N SER A 339 -20.49 3.00 -33.25
CA SER A 339 -19.21 2.69 -32.60
C SER A 339 -19.47 1.62 -31.55
N GLU A 340 -18.61 0.60 -31.52
CA GLU A 340 -18.61 -0.54 -30.58
C GLU A 340 -18.26 -0.14 -29.13
N GLU A 341 -18.64 1.07 -28.71
CA GLU A 341 -18.52 1.54 -27.34
C GLU A 341 -19.94 1.70 -26.80
N ALA A 342 -20.22 1.08 -25.64
CA ALA A 342 -21.46 1.27 -24.93
C ALA A 342 -21.77 2.76 -24.85
N VAL A 343 -22.89 3.18 -25.44
CA VAL A 343 -23.28 4.58 -25.43
C VAL A 343 -23.53 4.92 -23.96
N THR A 344 -22.70 5.78 -23.38
CA THR A 344 -22.84 6.20 -21.99
C THR A 344 -23.97 7.21 -21.92
N VAL A 345 -25.08 6.79 -21.32
CA VAL A 345 -26.35 7.49 -21.56
C VAL A 345 -26.77 8.33 -20.37
N PHE A 346 -26.69 7.79 -19.15
CA PHE A 346 -27.07 8.52 -17.95
C PHE A 346 -26.04 8.36 -16.85
N GLU A 347 -25.39 9.46 -16.51
CA GLU A 347 -24.60 9.59 -15.30
C GLU A 347 -25.54 10.02 -14.15
N VAL A 348 -25.84 9.09 -13.25
CA VAL A 348 -26.52 9.40 -11.98
C VAL A 348 -25.45 9.65 -10.94
N ARG A 349 -25.52 10.83 -10.33
CA ARG A 349 -24.67 11.17 -9.18
C ARG A 349 -25.43 10.79 -7.90
N PRO A 350 -25.05 9.71 -7.19
CA PRO A 350 -25.68 9.34 -5.95
C PRO A 350 -25.51 10.49 -4.95
N ASP A 351 -26.61 11.06 -4.45
CA ASP A 351 -26.57 12.15 -3.48
C ASP A 351 -26.22 11.64 -2.06
N GLU A 352 -25.54 10.49 -1.97
CA GLU A 352 -25.35 9.75 -0.73
C GLU A 352 -24.00 10.04 -0.08
N THR A 353 -22.94 10.23 -0.86
CA THR A 353 -21.58 10.40 -0.33
C THR A 353 -20.81 11.49 -1.04
N MET A 354 -19.82 12.06 -0.35
CA MET A 354 -18.87 13.04 -0.85
C MET A 354 -17.46 12.51 -0.61
N THR A 355 -16.53 12.86 -1.49
CA THR A 355 -15.11 12.53 -1.33
C THR A 355 -14.35 13.79 -0.95
N VAL A 356 -13.37 13.66 -0.08
CA VAL A 356 -12.42 14.72 0.25
C VAL A 356 -11.03 14.22 -0.04
N ASP A 357 -10.39 14.81 -1.04
CA ASP A 357 -8.99 14.53 -1.36
C ASP A 357 -8.09 15.36 -0.47
N VAL A 358 -7.45 14.67 0.46
CA VAL A 358 -6.64 15.26 1.53
C VAL A 358 -5.17 15.16 1.15
N SER A 359 -4.48 16.31 1.16
CA SER A 359 -3.02 16.35 0.96
C SER A 359 -2.30 16.05 2.28
N ILE A 360 -1.43 15.04 2.26
CA ILE A 360 -0.72 14.48 3.42
C ILE A 360 0.78 14.46 3.15
N ASP A 361 1.59 14.77 4.16
CA ASP A 361 3.05 14.82 4.05
C ASP A 361 3.67 13.42 3.87
N GLU A 362 4.81 13.35 3.16
CA GLU A 362 5.59 12.12 2.94
C GLU A 362 5.95 11.38 4.24
N THR A 363 6.15 12.11 5.34
CA THR A 363 6.48 11.50 6.64
C THR A 363 5.32 10.74 7.27
N ASP A 364 4.09 11.13 6.96
CA ASP A 364 2.87 10.64 7.60
C ASP A 364 2.12 9.60 6.75
N ILE A 365 2.21 9.69 5.41
CA ILE A 365 1.47 8.81 4.47
C ILE A 365 1.75 7.31 4.67
N LEU A 366 2.99 6.96 5.08
CA LEU A 366 3.40 5.57 5.29
C LEU A 366 2.69 4.90 6.46
N SER A 367 2.11 5.69 7.37
CA SER A 367 1.40 5.17 8.53
C SER A 367 -0.11 5.00 8.27
N LEU A 368 -0.61 5.47 7.12
CA LEU A 368 -2.01 5.39 6.76
C LEU A 368 -2.38 4.07 6.10
N SER A 369 -3.65 3.70 6.20
CA SER A 369 -4.21 2.48 5.63
C SER A 369 -5.66 2.71 5.19
N VAL A 370 -6.03 2.10 4.06
CA VAL A 370 -7.41 2.09 3.57
C VAL A 370 -8.32 1.46 4.62
N GLY A 371 -9.49 2.06 4.86
CA GLY A 371 -10.46 1.68 5.88
C GLY A 371 -10.28 2.37 7.23
N GLN A 372 -9.29 3.26 7.40
CA GLN A 372 -9.14 4.06 8.62
C GLN A 372 -10.23 5.12 8.74
N LYS A 373 -10.65 5.39 9.99
CA LYS A 373 -11.59 6.46 10.31
C LYS A 373 -10.90 7.83 10.29
N ALA A 374 -11.60 8.81 9.74
CA ALA A 374 -11.17 10.19 9.68
C ALA A 374 -12.32 11.11 10.10
N ASP A 375 -12.03 12.14 10.90
CA ASP A 375 -13.00 13.18 11.21
C ASP A 375 -12.78 14.34 10.23
N VAL A 376 -13.83 14.74 9.52
CA VAL A 376 -13.77 15.78 8.49
C VAL A 376 -14.56 16.99 8.96
N THR A 377 -13.94 18.17 8.91
CA THR A 377 -14.57 19.45 9.21
C THR A 377 -14.61 20.29 7.95
N ILE A 378 -15.79 20.81 7.60
CA ILE A 378 -16.01 21.62 6.40
C ILE A 378 -16.06 23.09 6.81
N THR A 379 -15.18 23.92 6.27
CA THR A 379 -15.03 25.32 6.75
C THR A 379 -16.29 26.17 6.58
N SER A 380 -17.16 25.77 5.66
CA SER A 380 -18.38 26.50 5.28
C SER A 380 -19.64 26.04 6.01
N ILE A 381 -19.57 24.94 6.78
CA ILE A 381 -20.71 24.35 7.51
C ILE A 381 -20.34 24.38 9.00
N GLU A 382 -21.21 24.96 9.83
CA GLU A 382 -20.97 25.30 11.24
C GLU A 382 -20.27 24.19 12.05
N ASP A 383 -18.95 24.29 12.34
CA ASP A 383 -18.12 23.47 13.26
C ASP A 383 -18.57 22.00 13.54
N GLU A 384 -19.20 21.36 12.55
CA GLU A 384 -19.71 20.00 12.62
C GLU A 384 -18.60 19.10 12.09
N THR A 385 -18.31 18.05 12.86
CA THR A 385 -17.39 16.99 12.49
C THR A 385 -18.18 15.85 11.86
N PHE A 386 -17.76 15.46 10.66
CA PHE A 386 -18.35 14.37 9.90
C PHE A 386 -17.40 13.17 9.97
N GLU A 387 -17.91 12.02 10.39
CA GLU A 387 -17.13 10.78 10.34
C GLU A 387 -16.99 10.34 8.87
N GLY A 388 -15.77 10.02 8.47
CA GLY A 388 -15.42 9.53 7.14
C GLY A 388 -14.47 8.34 7.20
N VAL A 389 -14.29 7.69 6.04
CA VAL A 389 -13.42 6.53 5.90
C VAL A 389 -12.48 6.74 4.72
N ILE A 390 -11.20 6.38 4.89
CA ILE A 390 -10.23 6.40 3.80
C ILE A 390 -10.55 5.27 2.83
N THR A 391 -10.86 5.59 1.58
CA THR A 391 -11.15 4.61 0.52
C THR A 391 -9.95 4.36 -0.37
N GLU A 392 -9.12 5.38 -0.58
CA GLU A 392 -7.98 5.32 -1.48
C GLU A 392 -6.80 6.12 -0.92
N ILE A 393 -5.60 5.62 -1.17
CA ILE A 393 -4.34 6.30 -0.85
C ILE A 393 -3.47 6.27 -2.09
N ASP A 394 -3.28 7.44 -2.67
CA ASP A 394 -2.56 7.59 -3.92
C ASP A 394 -1.05 7.51 -3.66
N LYS A 395 -0.38 6.56 -4.32
CA LYS A 395 1.06 6.29 -4.09
C LYS A 395 1.97 7.19 -4.93
N SER A 396 1.39 8.00 -5.81
CA SER A 396 2.12 8.98 -6.61
C SER A 396 2.19 10.31 -5.86
N GLY A 397 3.34 10.61 -5.26
CA GLY A 397 3.56 11.88 -4.57
C GLY A 397 3.80 13.03 -5.55
N GLU A 398 3.23 14.19 -5.24
CA GLU A 398 3.48 15.44 -5.95
C GLU A 398 4.51 16.28 -5.19
N SER A 399 5.52 16.79 -5.88
CA SER A 399 6.52 17.68 -5.28
C SER A 399 6.34 19.11 -5.75
N SER A 400 6.06 20.01 -4.81
CA SER A 400 5.98 21.45 -5.07
C SER A 400 6.92 22.19 -4.13
N SER A 401 7.84 22.97 -4.70
CA SER A 401 8.79 23.80 -3.95
C SER A 401 9.63 23.03 -2.92
N GLY A 402 9.92 21.75 -3.17
CA GLY A 402 10.77 20.92 -2.32
C GLY A 402 10.05 20.22 -1.16
N VAL A 403 8.72 20.28 -1.10
CA VAL A 403 7.87 19.49 -0.20
C VAL A 403 7.12 18.46 -1.04
N THR A 404 7.18 17.19 -0.64
CA THR A 404 6.47 16.07 -1.29
C THR A 404 5.19 15.78 -0.50
N SER A 405 4.05 15.80 -1.17
CA SER A 405 2.76 15.45 -0.59
C SER A 405 2.09 14.32 -1.36
N TYR A 406 1.29 13.53 -0.67
CA TYR A 406 0.50 12.44 -1.21
C TYR A 406 -0.98 12.72 -1.00
N THR A 407 -1.84 12.19 -1.86
CA THR A 407 -3.28 12.37 -1.77
C THR A 407 -3.92 11.14 -1.14
N ALA A 408 -4.78 11.34 -0.14
CA ALA A 408 -5.65 10.30 0.38
C ALA A 408 -7.11 10.75 0.23
N SER A 409 -7.95 9.88 -0.33
CA SER A 409 -9.37 10.15 -0.55
C SER A 409 -10.18 9.63 0.63
N VAL A 410 -10.90 10.55 1.28
CA VAL A 410 -11.78 10.26 2.42
C VAL A 410 -13.22 10.39 1.98
N GLN A 411 -13.99 9.30 2.08
CA GLN A 411 -15.42 9.29 1.78
C GLN A 411 -16.21 9.65 3.05
N ILE A 412 -17.17 10.57 2.93
CA ILE A 412 -18.09 11.02 3.98
C ILE A 412 -19.54 10.93 3.49
N ASP A 413 -20.48 10.74 4.41
CA ASP A 413 -21.91 10.82 4.08
C ASP A 413 -22.32 12.26 3.74
N LYS A 414 -23.04 12.43 2.64
CA LYS A 414 -23.48 13.74 2.18
C LYS A 414 -24.60 14.27 3.07
N LYS A 415 -24.45 15.53 3.52
CA LYS A 415 -25.48 16.26 4.27
C LYS A 415 -25.95 17.51 3.51
N GLU A 416 -27.17 17.94 3.80
CA GLU A 416 -27.74 19.17 3.25
C GLU A 416 -26.78 20.36 3.48
N GLY A 417 -26.41 21.06 2.40
CA GLY A 417 -25.46 22.17 2.41
C GLY A 417 -24.03 21.83 2.01
N MET A 418 -23.66 20.54 1.91
CA MET A 418 -22.36 20.12 1.36
C MET A 418 -22.35 20.29 -0.16
N LEU A 419 -21.46 21.13 -0.68
CA LEU A 419 -21.26 21.34 -2.12
C LEU A 419 -19.84 20.97 -2.53
N ALA A 420 -19.72 20.38 -3.72
CA ALA A 420 -18.41 20.15 -4.33
C ALA A 420 -17.65 21.49 -4.51
N GLY A 421 -16.35 21.45 -4.29
CA GLY A 421 -15.45 22.60 -4.29
C GLY A 421 -15.29 23.29 -2.92
N MET A 422 -16.08 22.93 -1.89
CA MET A 422 -15.87 23.44 -0.54
C MET A 422 -14.54 22.98 0.06
N SER A 423 -13.91 23.81 0.88
CA SER A 423 -12.70 23.42 1.61
C SER A 423 -13.04 22.60 2.85
N ALA A 424 -12.30 21.52 3.07
CA ALA A 424 -12.42 20.68 4.25
C ALA A 424 -11.05 20.36 4.83
N THR A 425 -11.03 20.07 6.12
CA THR A 425 -9.86 19.57 6.85
C THR A 425 -10.21 18.19 7.39
N ALA A 426 -9.39 17.20 7.12
CA ALA A 426 -9.52 15.86 7.68
C ALA A 426 -8.47 15.64 8.76
N SER A 427 -8.91 15.09 9.89
CA SER A 427 -8.06 14.59 10.96
C SER A 427 -8.18 13.08 11.02
N ILE A 428 -7.10 12.40 10.63
CA ILE A 428 -7.04 10.95 10.48
C ILE A 428 -6.34 10.35 11.69
N THR A 429 -7.01 9.44 12.41
CA THR A 429 -6.41 8.79 13.57
C THR A 429 -5.63 7.54 13.14
N ILE A 430 -4.32 7.56 13.34
CA ILE A 430 -3.38 6.55 12.84
C ILE A 430 -3.15 5.43 13.86
N LYS A 431 -2.99 5.81 15.13
CA LYS A 431 -2.82 4.89 16.26
C LYS A 431 -3.60 5.43 17.44
N SER A 432 -4.26 4.54 18.18
CA SER A 432 -4.94 4.85 19.43
C SER A 432 -4.64 3.74 20.43
N VAL A 433 -4.26 4.12 21.65
CA VAL A 433 -4.08 3.20 22.76
C VAL A 433 -5.02 3.63 23.88
N GLU A 434 -5.91 2.72 24.28
CA GLU A 434 -6.78 2.90 25.44
C GLU A 434 -6.10 2.38 26.71
N ASN A 435 -6.24 3.11 27.83
CA ASN A 435 -5.62 2.80 29.13
C ASN A 435 -4.08 2.81 29.11
N ALA A 436 -3.48 3.78 28.42
CA ALA A 436 -2.05 4.06 28.46
C ALA A 436 -1.71 4.92 29.69
N LEU A 437 -0.56 4.66 30.33
CA LEU A 437 -0.02 5.57 31.35
C LEU A 437 0.53 6.81 30.66
N ILE A 438 -0.09 7.98 30.86
CA ILE A 438 0.28 9.21 30.17
C ILE A 438 0.92 10.23 31.11
N ILE A 439 1.89 10.97 30.59
CA ILE A 439 2.46 12.17 31.23
C ILE A 439 2.52 13.32 30.21
N PRO A 440 2.54 14.59 30.66
CA PRO A 440 2.76 15.72 29.77
C PRO A 440 4.09 15.58 29.02
N LEU A 441 4.11 15.90 27.73
CA LEU A 441 5.31 15.80 26.89
C LEU A 441 6.48 16.62 27.46
N ASP A 442 6.21 17.79 28.06
CA ASP A 442 7.20 18.66 28.70
C ASP A 442 7.93 18.02 29.90
N ALA A 443 7.30 17.01 30.52
CA ALA A 443 7.86 16.29 31.65
C ALA A 443 8.94 15.27 31.24
N LEU A 444 8.91 14.83 29.98
CA LEU A 444 9.93 13.94 29.44
C LEU A 444 11.21 14.73 29.12
N LYS A 445 12.36 14.21 29.57
CA LYS A 445 13.68 14.68 29.14
C LYS A 445 14.39 13.56 28.42
N GLN A 446 15.01 13.90 27.29
CA GLN A 446 15.69 12.92 26.44
C GLN A 446 17.17 13.28 26.32
N THR A 447 18.04 12.31 26.58
CA THR A 447 19.47 12.36 26.22
C THR A 447 19.65 11.64 24.88
N SER A 448 20.84 11.69 24.28
CA SER A 448 21.17 11.04 22.99
C SER A 448 20.82 9.55 22.88
N SER A 449 20.59 8.85 24.00
CA SER A 449 20.32 7.40 24.02
C SER A 449 19.22 6.93 24.98
N THR A 450 18.72 7.77 25.90
CA THR A 450 17.75 7.36 26.94
C THR A 450 16.78 8.49 27.27
N ALA A 451 15.53 8.12 27.59
CA ALA A 451 14.48 9.04 28.04
C ALA A 451 14.25 8.89 29.55
N TYR A 452 14.02 9.99 30.26
CA TYR A 452 13.88 10.01 31.71
C TYR A 452 12.96 11.13 32.18
N VAL A 453 12.45 10.97 33.41
CA VAL A 453 11.61 11.94 34.10
C VAL A 453 12.16 12.22 35.51
N TYR A 454 11.72 13.31 36.13
CA TYR A 454 12.05 13.62 37.52
C TYR A 454 10.85 13.36 38.43
N THR A 455 11.04 12.51 39.44
CA THR A 455 9.98 12.10 40.39
C THR A 455 10.05 12.84 41.73
N SER A 456 11.00 13.77 41.89
CA SER A 456 11.09 14.62 43.07
C SER A 456 11.64 16.00 42.75
N TYR A 457 11.28 16.98 43.57
CA TYR A 457 11.80 18.34 43.49
C TYR A 457 12.15 18.85 44.89
N ASP A 458 13.35 19.44 45.03
CA ASP A 458 13.81 20.10 46.25
C ASP A 458 13.58 21.61 46.14
N GLU A 459 12.61 22.13 46.89
CA GLU A 459 12.25 23.55 46.92
C GLU A 459 13.33 24.45 47.54
N GLU A 460 14.18 23.94 48.45
CA GLU A 460 15.22 24.74 49.11
C GLU A 460 16.42 25.00 48.19
N ASN A 461 16.74 24.03 47.32
CA ASN A 461 17.89 24.08 46.41
C ASN A 461 17.49 24.30 44.93
N GLU A 462 16.21 24.47 44.66
CA GLU A 462 15.60 24.55 43.33
C GLU A 462 16.05 23.45 42.34
N SER A 463 16.22 22.22 42.83
CA SER A 463 16.82 21.12 42.06
C SER A 463 15.85 19.97 41.81
N PHE A 464 15.87 19.44 40.58
CA PHE A 464 15.15 18.23 40.23
C PHE A 464 15.91 16.98 40.68
N GLY A 465 15.21 16.02 41.29
CA GLY A 465 15.76 14.76 41.78
C GLY A 465 14.92 13.56 41.35
N GLY A 466 15.36 12.36 41.73
CA GLY A 466 14.61 11.14 41.42
C GLY A 466 14.51 10.89 39.91
N MET A 467 15.67 10.95 39.23
CA MET A 467 15.78 10.65 37.80
C MET A 467 15.37 9.19 37.58
N THR A 468 14.25 8.98 36.90
CA THR A 468 13.72 7.66 36.57
C THR A 468 13.77 7.50 35.06
N GLU A 469 14.47 6.47 34.60
CA GLU A 469 14.51 6.11 33.18
C GLU A 469 13.16 5.49 32.79
N VAL A 470 12.66 5.89 31.62
CA VAL A 470 11.34 5.47 31.13
C VAL A 470 11.43 5.01 29.69
N GLU A 471 10.63 4.00 29.35
CA GLU A 471 10.37 3.62 27.97
C GLU A 471 9.07 4.28 27.51
N THR A 472 9.08 4.82 26.29
CA THR A 472 7.99 5.63 25.75
C THR A 472 7.31 4.94 24.58
N GLY A 473 6.00 5.05 24.52
CA GLY A 473 5.16 4.57 23.42
C GLY A 473 4.80 5.67 22.43
N ILE A 474 3.52 5.77 22.08
CA ILE A 474 3.05 6.84 21.18
C ILE A 474 3.02 8.19 21.90
N SER A 475 3.17 9.26 21.13
CA SER A 475 3.09 10.63 21.63
C SER A 475 2.14 11.46 20.77
N ASN A 476 1.55 12.48 21.38
CA ASN A 476 0.82 13.54 20.69
C ASN A 476 1.39 14.91 21.10
N SER A 477 0.74 16.00 20.70
CA SER A 477 1.23 17.36 20.96
C SER A 477 1.30 17.75 22.44
N SER A 478 0.61 17.03 23.32
CA SER A 478 0.46 17.39 24.74
C SER A 478 0.95 16.32 25.71
N TYR A 479 0.83 15.04 25.34
CA TYR A 479 1.09 13.89 26.21
C TYR A 479 1.93 12.83 25.50
N ILE A 480 2.60 12.01 26.30
CA ILE A 480 3.34 10.83 25.86
C ILE A 480 2.95 9.61 26.68
N GLU A 481 2.84 8.46 26.02
CA GLU A 481 2.65 7.16 26.65
C GLU A 481 3.95 6.67 27.28
N ILE A 482 3.86 6.15 28.50
CA ILE A 482 4.94 5.47 29.21
C ILE A 482 4.62 3.98 29.26
N THR A 483 5.43 3.17 28.59
CA THR A 483 5.29 1.71 28.55
C THR A 483 5.99 1.01 29.69
N SER A 484 7.03 1.64 30.26
CA SER A 484 7.80 1.12 31.39
C SER A 484 8.52 2.23 32.16
N GLY A 485 8.77 2.01 33.45
CA GLY A 485 9.55 2.90 34.32
C GLY A 485 8.74 3.74 35.31
N LEU A 486 7.43 3.91 35.09
CA LEU A 486 6.51 4.59 36.02
C LEU A 486 5.25 3.76 36.27
N SER A 487 4.63 3.95 37.44
CA SER A 487 3.36 3.35 37.82
C SER A 487 2.25 4.40 37.91
N GLU A 488 1.00 3.95 37.76
CA GLU A 488 -0.17 4.80 37.97
C GLU A 488 -0.17 5.42 39.38
N GLY A 489 -0.38 6.73 39.46
CA GLY A 489 -0.32 7.51 40.70
C GLY A 489 1.05 8.14 41.02
N ASP A 490 2.10 7.81 40.26
CA ASP A 490 3.42 8.45 40.45
C ASP A 490 3.36 9.93 40.07
N THR A 491 4.10 10.80 40.78
CA THR A 491 4.14 12.24 40.49
C THR A 491 5.44 12.60 39.77
N VAL A 492 5.32 13.25 38.61
CA VAL A 492 6.44 13.80 37.84
C VAL A 492 6.50 15.33 37.98
N TYR A 493 7.71 15.86 38.06
CA TYR A 493 7.98 17.29 38.24
C TYR A 493 8.64 17.84 36.97
N TYR A 494 8.13 18.96 36.45
CA TYR A 494 8.65 19.55 35.23
C TYR A 494 8.51 21.08 35.19
N LYS A 495 9.26 21.69 34.28
CA LYS A 495 9.08 23.09 33.90
C LYS A 495 8.44 23.08 32.51
N GLU A 496 7.37 23.85 32.34
CA GLU A 496 6.87 24.12 30.99
C GLU A 496 7.98 24.77 30.19
N THR A 497 8.24 24.20 29.02
CA THR A 497 9.12 24.85 28.06
C THR A 497 8.24 25.82 27.30
N GLU A 498 8.40 27.12 27.54
CA GLU A 498 7.79 28.15 26.68
C GLU A 498 8.31 27.90 25.25
N THR A 499 7.52 27.21 24.44
CA THR A 499 7.70 27.16 23.00
C THR A 499 7.39 28.58 22.52
N THR A 500 8.43 29.38 22.32
CA THR A 500 8.31 30.65 21.62
C THR A 500 7.89 30.37 20.17
N SER A 501 6.58 30.23 19.98
CA SER A 501 5.90 30.33 18.72
C SER A 501 6.25 31.70 18.15
N PHE A 502 7.14 31.73 17.15
CA PHE A 502 7.44 32.94 16.41
C PHE A 502 6.25 33.25 15.49
N SER A 503 5.14 33.70 16.09
CA SER A 503 3.98 34.21 15.35
C SER A 503 4.34 35.59 14.81
N GLY A 504 4.83 35.62 13.58
CA GLY A 504 5.02 36.83 12.80
C GLY A 504 3.69 37.53 12.55
N ARG A 505 3.26 38.36 13.50
CA ARG A 505 2.21 39.35 13.25
C ARG A 505 2.85 40.58 12.64
N GLY A 506 2.76 40.68 11.32
CA GLY A 506 3.09 41.87 10.55
C GLY A 506 2.32 43.09 11.06
N GLY A 507 2.97 43.86 11.93
CA GLY A 507 2.61 45.22 12.27
C GLY A 507 3.39 46.16 11.37
N PHE A 508 2.73 46.67 10.33
CA PHE A 508 3.21 47.85 9.61
C PHE A 508 3.32 49.01 10.60
N GLY A 509 4.54 49.44 10.85
CA GLY A 509 4.89 50.61 11.66
C GLY A 509 6.00 51.38 10.96
N ASP A 510 5.58 52.40 10.22
CA ASP A 510 6.21 53.71 10.10
C ASP A 510 7.66 53.84 10.63
N GLY A 511 8.57 54.07 9.69
CA GLY A 511 9.47 55.21 9.76
C GLY A 511 10.36 55.37 10.99
N SER A 512 11.66 55.25 10.69
CA SER A 512 12.76 56.05 11.26
C SER A 512 13.35 55.61 12.61
N GLY A 513 14.63 55.24 12.58
CA GLY A 513 15.48 55.37 13.75
C GLY A 513 16.59 54.34 14.00
N PHE A 514 17.31 53.82 12.99
CA PHE A 514 18.63 53.21 13.24
C PHE A 514 19.73 54.28 13.23
N PRO A 515 20.49 54.46 14.33
CA PRO A 515 21.68 55.30 14.35
C PRO A 515 22.86 54.59 13.67
N GLY A 516 23.61 55.36 12.88
CA GLY A 516 24.62 54.91 11.94
C GLY A 516 25.70 53.95 12.45
N GLY A 517 26.04 53.01 11.59
CA GLY A 517 27.29 52.25 11.57
C GLY A 517 27.80 52.18 10.13
N SER A 518 28.92 52.84 9.89
CA SER A 518 29.53 53.11 8.58
C SER A 518 29.87 51.85 7.78
N PHE A 519 29.38 51.78 6.54
CA PHE A 519 29.90 50.87 5.51
C PHE A 519 31.11 51.52 4.80
N PRO A 520 32.28 50.84 4.72
CA PRO A 520 33.31 51.16 3.75
C PRO A 520 32.86 50.70 2.37
N GLY A 521 33.21 51.48 1.35
CA GLY A 521 32.61 51.41 0.04
C GLY A 521 33.20 50.37 -0.92
N GLY A 522 32.43 50.16 -1.99
CA GLY A 522 32.91 50.32 -3.36
C GLY A 522 33.83 49.24 -3.92
N GLY A 523 33.27 48.41 -4.81
CA GLY A 523 34.02 47.59 -5.75
C GLY A 523 33.18 47.34 -7.01
N ASP A 524 33.62 47.95 -8.10
CA ASP A 524 33.10 47.89 -9.48
C ASP A 524 33.34 46.54 -10.19
N PHE A 525 32.30 46.07 -10.93
CA PHE A 525 32.30 45.23 -12.16
C PHE A 525 32.99 43.82 -12.16
N PRO A 526 32.80 42.90 -13.15
CA PRO A 526 32.21 43.07 -14.50
C PRO A 526 31.22 41.98 -14.99
N GLY A 527 30.58 42.27 -16.13
CA GLY A 527 29.63 41.39 -16.81
C GLY A 527 30.24 40.30 -17.71
N GLY A 528 29.31 39.57 -18.34
CA GLY A 528 29.50 38.50 -19.32
C GLY A 528 28.50 37.38 -19.02
N ASN A 529 27.88 36.66 -19.94
CA ASN A 529 27.81 36.65 -21.39
C ASN A 529 26.75 35.59 -21.69
N PHE A 530 25.59 35.96 -22.23
CA PHE A 530 24.57 34.98 -22.66
C PHE A 530 25.00 34.32 -23.99
N PRO A 531 24.85 32.99 -24.11
CA PRO A 531 24.57 32.37 -25.39
C PRO A 531 23.22 31.64 -25.37
N GLY A 532 22.38 31.94 -26.36
CA GLY A 532 21.16 31.21 -26.65
C GLY A 532 21.35 29.98 -27.54
N GLY A 533 20.23 29.30 -27.79
CA GLY A 533 20.07 28.16 -28.71
C GLY A 533 19.94 26.84 -27.95
N GLY A 534 19.02 25.94 -28.27
CA GLY A 534 18.08 25.84 -29.37
C GLY A 534 17.38 24.48 -29.29
N SER A 535 16.16 24.44 -29.79
CA SER A 535 15.29 23.27 -29.98
C SER A 535 15.99 22.10 -30.69
N SER A 536 15.76 20.88 -30.23
CA SER A 536 16.07 19.65 -30.98
C SER A 536 14.86 18.73 -31.02
N SER A 537 14.18 18.73 -32.17
CA SER A 537 13.37 17.63 -32.66
C SER A 537 14.29 16.59 -33.29
N GLY A 538 14.05 15.31 -33.06
CA GLY A 538 14.79 14.26 -33.74
C GLY A 538 13.97 12.99 -33.89
N GLY A 539 13.83 12.54 -35.14
CA GLY A 539 13.61 11.13 -35.44
C GLY A 539 12.72 10.85 -36.65
N PHE A 540 13.28 10.90 -37.86
CA PHE A 540 13.02 9.93 -38.94
C PHE A 540 14.10 10.08 -40.04
N PRO A 541 14.89 9.03 -40.32
CA PRO A 541 15.66 8.95 -41.56
C PRO A 541 14.95 8.05 -42.57
N GLY A 542 14.71 8.59 -43.76
CA GLY A 542 14.32 7.83 -44.94
C GLY A 542 15.52 7.32 -45.74
N GLY A 543 15.30 6.27 -46.52
CA GLY A 543 16.14 5.92 -47.67
C GLY A 543 16.11 4.44 -48.04
N GLY A 544 15.61 4.10 -49.24
CA GLY A 544 15.86 2.79 -49.85
C GLY A 544 14.91 2.35 -50.96
N SER A 545 15.12 2.84 -52.18
CA SER A 545 14.54 2.31 -53.43
C SER A 545 15.10 0.93 -53.78
N PHE A 546 14.32 0.05 -54.43
CA PHE A 546 14.69 -0.83 -55.58
C PHE A 546 13.44 -1.62 -56.10
N PRO A 547 13.48 -2.23 -57.31
CA PRO A 547 12.33 -2.33 -58.21
C PRO A 547 11.92 -3.77 -58.62
N GLY A 548 10.67 -3.92 -59.06
CA GLY A 548 10.28 -4.82 -60.16
C GLY A 548 9.95 -6.30 -59.84
N GLY A 549 8.80 -6.76 -60.38
CA GLY A 549 8.70 -8.08 -60.98
C GLY A 549 7.58 -9.03 -60.51
N SER A 550 6.48 -9.04 -61.27
CA SER A 550 5.83 -10.22 -61.89
C SER A 550 5.11 -11.32 -61.08
N SER A 551 4.03 -11.81 -61.71
CA SER A 551 3.19 -13.00 -61.49
C SER A 551 2.12 -12.88 -60.39
N GLY A 552 0.83 -13.22 -60.58
CA GLY A 552 0.16 -13.98 -61.64
C GLY A 552 -0.55 -15.20 -61.04
N LYS A 553 -1.86 -15.34 -61.32
CA LYS A 553 -2.86 -16.36 -60.89
C LYS A 553 -3.59 -16.04 -59.58
N GLY A 554 -4.90 -16.28 -59.46
CA GLY A 554 -5.85 -16.90 -60.37
C GLY A 554 -7.09 -17.27 -59.55
N GLY A 555 -8.29 -17.06 -60.11
CA GLY A 555 -9.53 -17.41 -59.46
C GLY A 555 -9.76 -18.92 -59.37
N SER A 556 -10.40 -19.34 -58.29
CA SER A 556 -11.60 -20.18 -58.25
C SER A 556 -12.21 -20.03 -56.86
#